data_AF-A0A7C0WGU9-F1
#
_entry.id   AF-A0A7C0WGU9-F1
#
_cell.length_a   1.000
_cell.length_b   1.000
_cell.length_c   1.000
_cell.angle_alpha   90.00
_cell.angle_beta   90.00
_cell.angle_gamma   90.00
#
_symmetry.space_group_name_H-M   'P 1'
#
loop_
_entity.id
_entity.type
_entity.pdbx_description
1 polymer ?
#
loop_
_entity_poly.entity_id
_entity_poly.type
_entity_poly.pdbx_seq_one_letter_code
_entity_poly.pdbx_strand_id
1 'polypeptide(L)'
;MEALRAPETGCPWDVKQTFATIAPYTIEEAYEVADAIERGDFEGLEEELGDLLLQVVYHAQMAREDKHFTFDDVVHGIAEKMIRRHP
;
A
#
# COMPACT_ATOMS: atom_id res chain seq x y z
N MET A 1 -1.92 -10.23 -0.18
CA MET A 1 -1.34 -10.08 -1.53
C MET A 1 -0.56 -11.30 -2.00
N GLU A 2 0.10 -12.05 -1.12
CA GLU A 2 0.85 -13.27 -1.46
C GLU A 2 0.10 -14.27 -2.36
N ALA A 3 -1.14 -14.65 -2.03
CA ALA A 3 -1.92 -15.57 -2.87
C ALA A 3 -2.20 -15.02 -4.28
N LEU A 4 -2.46 -13.71 -4.41
CA LEU A 4 -2.75 -13.05 -5.67
C LEU A 4 -1.52 -12.92 -6.57
N ARG A 5 -0.33 -12.80 -5.96
CA ARG A 5 0.95 -12.70 -6.67
C ARG A 5 1.73 -14.02 -6.77
N ALA A 6 1.13 -15.13 -6.32
CA ALA A 6 1.75 -16.45 -6.44
C ALA A 6 2.03 -16.77 -7.93
N PRO A 7 3.26 -17.14 -8.33
CA PRO A 7 3.63 -17.26 -9.75
C PRO A 7 2.75 -18.21 -10.58
N GLU A 8 2.26 -19.29 -9.97
CA GLU A 8 1.50 -20.33 -10.67
C GLU A 8 -0.02 -20.24 -10.47
N THR A 9 -0.46 -19.74 -9.31
CA THR A 9 -1.88 -19.76 -8.91
C THR A 9 -2.47 -18.36 -8.74
N GLY A 10 -1.64 -17.33 -8.86
CA GLY A 10 -2.03 -15.94 -8.68
C GLY A 10 -2.81 -15.38 -9.87
N CYS A 11 -3.35 -14.18 -9.68
CA CYS A 11 -3.99 -13.42 -10.72
C CYS A 11 -2.92 -12.96 -11.75
N PRO A 12 -3.10 -13.19 -13.06
CA PRO A 12 -2.12 -12.82 -14.07
C PRO A 12 -1.84 -11.32 -14.16
N TRP A 13 -2.82 -10.48 -13.81
CA TRP A 13 -2.61 -9.04 -13.75
C TRP A 13 -1.69 -8.71 -12.59
N ASP A 14 -1.96 -9.30 -11.41
CA ASP A 14 -1.20 -9.03 -10.20
C ASP A 14 0.25 -9.46 -10.33
N VAL A 15 0.51 -10.69 -10.78
CA VAL A 15 1.86 -11.24 -10.94
C VAL A 15 2.75 -10.37 -11.86
N LYS A 16 2.17 -9.69 -12.85
CA LYS A 16 2.92 -8.85 -13.80
C LYS A 16 3.28 -7.47 -13.27
N GLN A 17 2.70 -7.04 -12.14
CA GLN A 17 2.96 -5.72 -11.61
C GLN A 17 4.37 -5.61 -11.03
N THR A 18 4.91 -4.39 -11.13
CA THR A 18 6.21 -3.97 -10.61
C THR A 18 6.03 -2.73 -9.75
N PHE A 19 7.06 -2.33 -8.99
CA PHE A 19 7.04 -1.06 -8.27
C PHE A 19 6.67 0.13 -9.17
N ALA A 20 7.19 0.17 -10.39
CA ALA A 20 6.94 1.27 -11.32
C ALA A 20 5.51 1.28 -11.87
N THR A 21 4.87 0.12 -12.01
CA THR A 21 3.49 0.06 -12.52
C THR A 21 2.46 0.34 -11.44
N ILE A 22 2.78 0.10 -10.16
CA ILE A 22 1.90 0.40 -9.02
C ILE A 22 2.01 1.86 -8.53
N ALA A 23 3.16 2.50 -8.73
CA ALA A 23 3.41 3.87 -8.25
C ALA A 23 2.36 4.92 -8.71
N PRO A 24 1.86 4.93 -9.96
CA PRO A 24 0.81 5.86 -10.37
C PRO A 24 -0.49 5.69 -9.58
N TYR A 25 -0.93 4.45 -9.38
CA TYR A 25 -2.13 4.15 -8.57
C TYR A 25 -1.97 4.66 -7.14
N THR A 26 -0.80 4.47 -6.52
CA THR A 26 -0.53 5.02 -5.18
C THR A 26 -0.71 6.55 -5.09
N ILE A 27 -0.41 7.27 -6.17
CA ILE A 27 -0.60 8.73 -6.25
C ILE A 27 -2.09 9.05 -6.43
N GLU A 28 -2.79 8.31 -7.28
CA GLU A 28 -4.23 8.46 -7.53
C GLU A 28 -5.02 8.29 -6.23
N GLU A 29 -4.83 7.18 -5.50
CA GLU A 29 -5.52 6.92 -4.22
C GLU A 29 -5.26 8.03 -3.18
N ALA A 30 -4.04 8.60 -3.17
CA ALA A 30 -3.71 9.69 -2.26
C ALA A 30 -4.46 10.99 -2.60
N TYR A 31 -4.74 11.23 -3.89
CA TYR A 31 -5.60 12.34 -4.31
C TYR A 31 -7.07 12.07 -3.99
N GLU A 32 -7.53 10.83 -4.12
CA GLU A 32 -8.91 10.45 -3.79
C GLU A 32 -9.18 10.56 -2.28
N VAL A 33 -8.24 10.14 -1.43
CA VAL A 33 -8.26 10.41 0.02
C VAL A 33 -8.39 11.92 0.29
N ALA A 34 -7.58 12.74 -0.39
CA ALA A 34 -7.62 14.20 -0.20
C ALA A 34 -8.97 14.79 -0.62
N ASP A 35 -9.51 14.38 -1.76
CA ASP A 35 -10.82 14.82 -2.26
C ASP A 35 -11.97 14.39 -1.34
N ALA A 36 -11.95 13.15 -0.83
CA ALA A 36 -12.93 12.67 0.16
C ALA A 36 -12.94 13.54 1.43
N ILE A 37 -11.75 13.94 1.92
CA ILE A 37 -11.62 14.87 3.06
C ILE A 37 -12.20 16.24 2.72
N GLU A 38 -11.87 16.80 1.55
CA GLU A 38 -12.35 18.12 1.13
C GLU A 38 -13.88 18.17 1.00
N ARG A 39 -14.49 17.07 0.57
CA ARG A 39 -15.95 16.93 0.43
C ARG A 39 -16.65 16.59 1.75
N GLY A 40 -15.91 16.24 2.81
CA GLY A 40 -16.48 15.75 4.06
C GLY A 40 -17.17 14.39 3.91
N ASP A 41 -16.75 13.60 2.93
CA ASP A 41 -17.30 12.29 2.59
C ASP A 41 -16.55 11.20 3.36
N PHE A 42 -17.06 10.88 4.55
CA PHE A 42 -16.40 9.91 5.45
C PHE A 42 -16.56 8.46 5.00
N GLU A 43 -17.62 8.14 4.24
CA GLU A 43 -17.79 6.79 3.67
C GLU A 43 -16.76 6.58 2.57
N GLY A 44 -16.64 7.55 1.64
CA GLY A 44 -15.57 7.53 0.64
C GLY A 44 -14.18 7.53 1.29
N LEU A 45 -13.94 8.34 2.31
CA LEU A 45 -12.64 8.38 2.99
C LEU A 45 -12.22 7.00 3.55
N GLU A 46 -13.15 6.22 4.11
CA GLU A 46 -12.85 4.88 4.59
C GLU A 46 -12.45 3.94 3.45
N GLU A 47 -13.15 4.02 2.31
CA GLU A 47 -12.85 3.27 1.08
C GLU A 47 -11.46 3.63 0.54
N GLU A 48 -11.19 4.91 0.29
CA GLU A 48 -9.93 5.36 -0.31
C GLU A 48 -8.72 5.12 0.61
N LEU A 49 -8.90 5.17 1.94
CA LEU A 49 -7.83 4.78 2.87
C LEU A 49 -7.52 3.28 2.79
N GLY A 50 -8.53 2.46 2.53
CA GLY A 50 -8.37 1.04 2.26
C GLY A 50 -7.58 0.78 0.98
N ASP A 51 -7.91 1.49 -0.09
CA ASP A 51 -7.23 1.35 -1.38
C ASP A 51 -5.81 1.91 -1.35
N LEU A 52 -5.57 3.02 -0.66
CA LEU A 52 -4.21 3.51 -0.39
C LEU A 52 -3.39 2.49 0.43
N LEU A 53 -3.99 1.87 1.45
CA LEU A 53 -3.34 0.80 2.22
C LEU A 53 -3.04 -0.43 1.35
N LEU A 54 -3.93 -0.77 0.42
CA LEU A 54 -3.72 -1.86 -0.53
C LEU A 54 -2.43 -1.64 -1.33
N GLN A 55 -2.16 -0.42 -1.79
CA GLN A 55 -0.92 -0.10 -2.50
C GLN A 55 0.34 -0.30 -1.64
N VAL A 56 0.28 0.05 -0.35
CA VAL A 56 1.38 -0.20 0.61
C VAL A 56 1.63 -1.71 0.77
N VAL A 57 0.57 -2.50 0.95
CA VAL A 57 0.64 -3.97 1.05
C VAL A 57 1.21 -4.56 -0.25
N TYR A 58 0.85 -4.00 -1.40
CA TYR A 58 1.33 -4.42 -2.71
C TYR A 58 2.84 -4.24 -2.85
N HIS A 59 3.34 -3.04 -2.55
CA HIS A 59 4.77 -2.74 -2.56
C HIS A 59 5.55 -3.57 -1.55
N ALA A 60 5.01 -3.77 -0.33
CA ALA A 60 5.64 -4.62 0.68
C ALA A 60 5.72 -6.09 0.24
N GLN A 61 4.71 -6.59 -0.47
CA GLN A 61 4.74 -7.94 -1.02
C GLN A 61 5.81 -8.10 -2.11
N MET A 62 5.93 -7.15 -3.04
CA MET A 62 7.00 -7.15 -4.05
C MET A 62 8.39 -7.02 -3.39
N ALA A 63 8.52 -6.16 -2.39
CA ALA A 63 9.78 -5.99 -1.65
C ALA A 63 10.19 -7.27 -0.92
N ARG A 64 9.22 -8.01 -0.37
CA ARG A 64 9.46 -9.31 0.26
C ARG A 64 9.91 -10.35 -0.77
N GLU A 65 9.27 -10.39 -1.95
CA GLU A 65 9.66 -11.27 -3.08
C GLU A 65 11.12 -11.04 -3.47
N ASP A 66 11.55 -9.77 -3.53
CA ASP A 66 12.91 -9.35 -3.88
C ASP A 66 13.89 -9.31 -2.68
N LYS A 67 13.45 -9.74 -1.49
CA LYS A 67 14.23 -9.77 -0.24
C LYS A 67 14.79 -8.39 0.19
N HIS A 68 14.04 -7.33 -0.07
CA HIS A 68 14.37 -5.97 0.37
C HIS A 68 13.85 -5.67 1.79
N PHE A 69 12.55 -5.80 2.00
CA PHE A 69 11.87 -5.56 3.29
C PHE A 69 10.48 -6.20 3.28
N THR A 70 9.85 -6.25 4.45
CA THR A 70 8.50 -6.79 4.66
C THR A 70 7.52 -5.71 5.07
N PHE A 71 6.22 -6.05 5.10
CA PHE A 71 5.20 -5.15 5.64
C PHE A 71 5.43 -4.84 7.12
N ASP A 72 5.88 -5.83 7.90
CA ASP A 72 6.22 -5.65 9.31
C ASP A 72 7.35 -4.63 9.50
N ASP A 73 8.37 -4.64 8.63
CA ASP A 73 9.45 -3.64 8.66
C ASP A 73 8.92 -2.22 8.42
N VAL A 74 7.95 -2.06 7.51
CA VAL A 74 7.30 -0.75 7.23
C VAL A 74 6.58 -0.25 8.47
N VAL A 75 5.76 -1.09 9.10
CA VAL A 75 4.98 -0.75 10.31
C VAL A 75 5.90 -0.46 11.49
N HIS A 76 6.93 -1.29 11.68
CA HIS A 76 7.91 -1.09 12.75
C HIS A 76 8.67 0.23 12.58
N GLY A 77 9.13 0.51 11.36
CA GLY A 77 9.87 1.74 11.05
C GLY A 77 9.08 3.01 11.34
N ILE A 78 7.77 3.04 11.07
CA ILE A 78 6.93 4.19 11.43
C ILE A 78 6.68 4.25 12.95
N ALA A 79 6.43 3.12 13.62
CA ALA A 79 6.20 3.07 15.07
C ALA A 79 7.41 3.59 15.86
N GLU A 80 8.62 3.09 15.58
CA GLU A 80 9.85 3.57 16.20
C GLU A 80 10.10 5.05 15.93
N LYS A 81 9.83 5.50 14.70
CA LYS A 81 9.96 6.91 14.31
C LYS A 81 8.99 7.79 15.11
N MET A 82 7.77 7.34 15.38
CA MET A 82 6.78 8.07 16.16
C MET A 82 7.19 8.17 17.63
N ILE A 83 7.62 7.06 18.25
CA ILE A 83 8.15 7.04 19.63
C ILE A 83 9.33 8.02 19.77
N ARG A 84 10.28 7.97 18.83
CA ARG A 84 11.45 8.85 18.85
C ARG A 84 11.10 10.34 18.72
N ARG A 85 10.03 10.68 18.00
CA ARG A 85 9.63 12.08 17.74
C ARG A 85 8.68 12.65 18.81
N HIS A 86 8.02 11.79 19.58
CA HIS A 86 7.04 12.19 20.60
C HIS A 86 7.28 11.39 21.90
N PRO A 87 8.36 11.68 22.64
CA PRO A 87 8.65 11.03 23.92
C PRO A 87 7.65 11.39 25.03
#